data_AF-A0A960TJL7-F1
#
_entry.id   AF-A0A960TJL7-F1
#
_cell.length_a   1.000
_cell.length_b   1.000
_cell.length_c   1.000
_cell.angle_alpha   90.00
_cell.angle_beta   90.00
_cell.angle_gamma   90.00
#
_symmetry.space_group_name_H-M   'P 1'
#
loop_
_entity.id
_entity.type
_entity.pdbx_description
1 polymer ?
#
loop_
_entity_poly.entity_id
_entity_poly.type
_entity_poly.pdbx_seq_one_letter_code
_entity_poly.pdbx_strand_id
1 'polypeptide(L)'
;MIQIADFLREKDIQGYHYNKNELIYSKGEKGKLGVGFVLKGSVTFYANMDSEEKNPIIVYPSGNFFGYHTLIFETRLEYAVVEEDDTIVIFLSLKDFQDWLKSSPVEIGKLLNLLILSLRNLDESILKSPEKPLDISELFGEEVDKTLTKIRKENLKITEHLNTVRSRTVLNKENVFLPDDEKDSHFVYLLIEGEIEQYRIDDNQFMTEVIHLRPGALFGFLRIKNMSRHFLTAKAINGSAKIAILDSDILIRLSRVDFTLAYNILLNLILTVLLIQKSLIKNEST
;
A
#
# COMPACT_ATOMS: atom_id res chain seq x y z
N MET A 1 -21.66 -12.65 7.26
CA MET A 1 -20.51 -12.04 6.57
C MET A 1 -21.00 -11.71 5.18
N ILE A 2 -21.01 -10.43 4.79
CA ILE A 2 -21.59 -9.99 3.52
C ILE A 2 -20.50 -10.11 2.46
N GLN A 3 -20.71 -10.95 1.43
CA GLN A 3 -19.82 -10.97 0.27
C GLN A 3 -20.03 -9.69 -0.53
N ILE A 4 -19.02 -9.25 -1.28
CA ILE A 4 -19.16 -8.05 -2.13
C ILE A 4 -20.39 -8.14 -3.04
N ALA A 5 -20.68 -9.31 -3.61
CA ALA A 5 -21.85 -9.52 -4.46
C ALA A 5 -23.18 -9.26 -3.73
N ASP A 6 -23.29 -9.63 -2.46
CA ASP A 6 -24.50 -9.38 -1.67
C ASP A 6 -24.63 -7.89 -1.33
N PHE A 7 -23.52 -7.24 -0.96
CA PHE A 7 -23.49 -5.80 -0.69
C PHE A 7 -23.89 -4.98 -1.92
N LEU A 8 -23.36 -5.35 -3.08
CA LEU A 8 -23.65 -4.67 -4.35
C LEU A 8 -25.14 -4.79 -4.73
N ARG A 9 -25.76 -5.96 -4.50
CA ARG A 9 -27.20 -6.16 -4.72
C ARG A 9 -28.05 -5.34 -3.75
N GLU A 10 -27.68 -5.30 -2.47
CA GLU A 10 -28.41 -4.52 -1.45
C GLU A 10 -28.40 -3.02 -1.78
N LYS A 11 -27.30 -2.53 -2.32
CA LYS A 11 -27.09 -1.12 -2.65
C LYS A 11 -27.58 -0.71 -4.04
N ASP A 12 -28.08 -1.65 -4.83
CA ASP A 12 -28.52 -1.44 -6.22
C ASP A 12 -27.46 -0.71 -7.07
N ILE A 13 -26.19 -1.07 -6.90
CA ILE A 13 -25.08 -0.40 -7.59
C ILE A 13 -24.95 -0.98 -9.00
N GLN A 14 -25.05 -0.10 -9.99
CA GLN A 14 -24.95 -0.47 -11.40
C GLN A 14 -23.49 -0.57 -11.86
N GLY A 15 -23.24 -1.53 -12.76
CA GLY A 15 -21.97 -1.69 -13.45
C GLY A 15 -21.87 -0.77 -14.67
N TYR A 16 -20.71 -0.16 -14.85
CA TYR A 16 -20.35 0.60 -16.03
C TYR A 16 -19.70 -0.35 -17.04
N HIS A 17 -20.20 -0.32 -18.27
CA HIS A 17 -19.69 -1.11 -19.38
C HIS A 17 -18.71 -0.28 -20.19
N TYR A 18 -17.57 -0.89 -20.53
CA TYR A 18 -16.53 -0.27 -21.32
C TYR A 18 -16.07 -1.20 -22.44
N ASN A 19 -15.64 -0.59 -23.55
CA ASN A 19 -14.95 -1.30 -24.62
C ASN A 19 -13.43 -1.20 -24.45
N LYS A 20 -12.71 -2.04 -25.19
CA LYS A 20 -11.25 -2.02 -25.20
C LYS A 20 -10.71 -0.63 -25.56
N ASN A 21 -9.66 -0.23 -24.85
CA ASN A 21 -8.97 1.06 -24.93
C ASN A 21 -9.79 2.27 -24.43
N GLU A 22 -10.99 2.08 -23.88
CA GLU A 22 -11.72 3.19 -23.26
C GLU A 22 -11.04 3.65 -21.97
N LEU A 23 -11.04 4.97 -21.79
CA LEU A 23 -10.51 5.62 -20.60
C LEU A 23 -11.60 5.68 -19.52
N ILE A 24 -11.30 5.11 -18.36
CA ILE A 24 -12.17 5.16 -17.19
C ILE A 24 -12.05 6.51 -16.48
N TYR A 25 -10.81 6.96 -16.25
CA TYR A 25 -10.50 8.29 -15.72
C TYR A 25 -9.08 8.72 -16.12
N SER A 26 -8.85 10.02 -16.11
CA SER A 26 -7.56 10.63 -16.44
C SER A 26 -6.69 10.89 -15.20
N LYS A 27 -5.37 10.88 -15.40
CA LYS A 27 -4.44 11.43 -14.40
C LYS A 27 -4.76 12.90 -14.10
N GLY A 28 -4.71 13.26 -12.82
CA GLY A 28 -5.04 14.61 -12.34
C GLY A 28 -6.54 14.90 -12.22
N GLU A 29 -7.40 14.00 -12.70
CA GLU A 29 -8.85 14.13 -12.53
C GLU A 29 -9.20 14.05 -11.04
N LYS A 30 -10.08 14.95 -10.58
CA LYS A 30 -10.64 14.86 -9.22
C LYS A 30 -11.76 13.82 -9.24
N GLY A 31 -11.61 12.79 -8.42
CA GLY A 31 -12.50 11.63 -8.43
C GLY A 31 -13.92 11.99 -8.02
N LYS A 32 -14.85 11.96 -8.99
CA LYS A 32 -16.28 11.80 -8.71
C LYS A 32 -16.64 10.34 -8.44
N LEU A 33 -15.88 9.43 -9.06
CA LEU A 33 -15.98 7.98 -8.91
C LEU A 33 -15.09 7.56 -7.73
N GLY A 34 -15.58 6.67 -6.85
CA GLY A 34 -14.81 6.22 -5.69
C GLY A 34 -13.82 5.08 -6.01
N VAL A 35 -13.89 3.97 -5.28
CA VAL A 35 -13.05 2.78 -5.51
C VAL A 35 -13.68 1.91 -6.59
N GLY A 36 -12.92 1.56 -7.63
CA GLY A 36 -13.39 0.70 -8.72
C GLY A 36 -13.22 -0.77 -8.38
N PHE A 37 -14.17 -1.62 -8.77
CA PHE A 37 -14.13 -3.07 -8.69
C PHE A 37 -14.35 -3.65 -10.09
N VAL A 38 -13.38 -4.41 -10.60
CA VAL A 38 -13.49 -5.04 -11.92
C VAL A 38 -14.36 -6.28 -11.79
N LEU A 39 -15.60 -6.24 -12.29
CA LEU A 39 -16.50 -7.39 -12.28
C LEU A 39 -16.17 -8.38 -13.42
N LYS A 40 -15.84 -7.84 -14.60
CA LYS A 40 -15.48 -8.59 -15.81
C LYS A 40 -14.43 -7.81 -16.61
N GLY A 41 -13.50 -8.51 -17.26
CA GLY A 41 -12.41 -7.92 -18.05
C GLY A 41 -11.21 -7.53 -17.20
N SER A 42 -10.48 -6.51 -17.64
CA SER A 42 -9.31 -6.00 -16.93
C SER A 42 -9.07 -4.50 -17.20
N VAL A 43 -8.45 -3.84 -16.21
CA VAL A 43 -8.12 -2.40 -16.23
C VAL A 43 -6.64 -2.23 -15.99
N THR A 44 -5.96 -1.47 -16.83
CA THR A 44 -4.53 -1.16 -16.68
C THR A 44 -4.33 0.30 -16.32
N PHE A 45 -3.38 0.54 -15.42
CA PHE A 45 -2.92 1.89 -15.12
C PHE A 45 -1.71 2.27 -15.97
N TYR A 46 -1.72 3.49 -16.50
CA TYR A 46 -0.62 4.06 -17.27
C TYR A 46 -0.12 5.36 -16.64
N ALA A 47 1.20 5.58 -16.70
CA ALA A 47 1.82 6.81 -16.19
C ALA A 47 1.61 8.00 -17.14
N ASN A 48 1.64 7.71 -18.45
CA ASN A 48 1.45 8.61 -19.56
C ASN A 48 0.70 7.88 -20.68
N MET A 49 -0.17 8.59 -21.38
CA MET A 49 -0.95 8.10 -22.52
C MET A 49 -0.49 8.71 -23.86
N ASP A 50 0.36 9.75 -23.81
CA ASP A 50 0.81 10.52 -24.98
C ASP A 50 2.08 9.97 -25.64
N SER A 51 2.70 8.92 -25.08
CA SER A 51 3.87 8.27 -25.67
C SER A 51 3.46 7.20 -26.70
N GLU A 52 4.26 7.04 -27.76
CA GLU A 52 4.07 5.96 -28.75
C GLU A 52 4.14 4.57 -28.11
N GLU A 53 5.00 4.40 -27.11
CA GLU A 53 5.03 3.24 -26.23
C GLU A 53 4.30 3.55 -24.92
N LYS A 54 3.13 2.93 -24.72
CA LYS A 54 2.41 2.99 -23.45
C LYS A 54 3.05 2.01 -22.47
N ASN A 55 3.62 2.53 -21.40
CA ASN A 55 4.23 1.71 -20.36
C ASN A 55 3.20 1.40 -19.25
N PRO A 56 2.67 0.17 -19.18
CA PRO A 56 1.70 -0.20 -18.15
C PRO A 56 2.38 -0.24 -16.78
N ILE A 57 1.76 0.38 -15.78
CA ILE A 57 2.21 0.36 -14.38
C ILE A 57 1.72 -0.93 -13.70
N ILE A 58 0.42 -1.21 -13.84
CA ILE A 58 -0.25 -2.32 -13.14
C ILE A 58 -1.53 -2.70 -13.87
N VAL A 59 -1.83 -4.01 -13.91
CA VAL A 59 -3.06 -4.56 -14.47
C VAL A 59 -3.94 -5.11 -13.34
N TYR A 60 -5.21 -4.72 -13.34
CA TYR A 60 -6.24 -5.17 -12.42
C TYR A 60 -7.22 -6.09 -13.15
N PRO A 61 -7.07 -7.42 -12.99
CA PRO A 61 -8.03 -8.38 -13.54
C PRO A 61 -9.36 -8.37 -12.78
N SER A 62 -10.33 -9.09 -13.34
CA SER A 62 -11.63 -9.36 -12.70
C SER A 62 -11.48 -9.87 -11.27
N GLY A 63 -12.32 -9.37 -10.36
CA GLY A 63 -12.29 -9.67 -8.93
C GLY A 63 -11.40 -8.74 -8.11
N ASN A 64 -10.65 -7.83 -8.73
CA ASN A 64 -9.79 -6.89 -8.02
C ASN A 64 -10.41 -5.50 -7.93
N PHE A 65 -10.09 -4.80 -6.84
CA PHE A 65 -10.34 -3.36 -6.75
C PHE A 65 -9.11 -2.56 -7.21
N PHE A 66 -9.38 -1.33 -7.66
CA PHE A 66 -8.38 -0.36 -8.08
C PHE A 66 -8.76 1.05 -7.64
N GLY A 67 -7.79 1.95 -7.68
CA GLY A 67 -8.01 3.37 -7.35
C GLY A 67 -8.13 3.64 -5.85
N TYR A 68 -7.58 2.77 -4.98
CA TYR A 68 -7.63 2.92 -3.52
C TYR A 68 -6.97 4.21 -3.00
N HIS A 69 -6.11 4.85 -3.79
CA HIS A 69 -5.49 6.12 -3.43
C HIS A 69 -6.53 7.21 -3.13
N THR A 70 -7.74 7.10 -3.68
CA THR A 70 -8.85 8.03 -3.40
C THR A 70 -9.36 7.99 -1.98
N LEU A 71 -9.03 6.93 -1.21
CA LEU A 71 -9.29 6.87 0.22
C LEU A 71 -8.42 7.86 1.02
N ILE A 72 -7.36 8.40 0.41
CA ILE A 72 -6.40 9.30 1.04
C ILE A 72 -6.48 10.70 0.43
N PHE A 73 -6.57 10.82 -0.89
CA PHE A 73 -6.70 12.10 -1.57
C PHE A 73 -7.49 11.97 -2.87
N GLU A 74 -8.25 13.01 -3.23
CA GLU A 74 -9.27 12.94 -4.29
C GLU A 74 -8.71 12.85 -5.72
N THR A 75 -7.45 13.20 -5.93
CA THR A 75 -6.83 13.30 -7.27
C THR A 75 -6.36 11.94 -7.78
N ARG A 76 -6.70 11.61 -9.03
CA ARG A 76 -6.20 10.41 -9.72
C ARG A 76 -4.72 10.54 -10.06
N LEU A 77 -3.91 9.55 -9.69
CA LEU A 77 -2.47 9.57 -9.95
C LEU A 77 -2.09 9.02 -11.32
N GLU A 78 -2.92 8.14 -11.88
CA GLU A 78 -2.68 7.42 -13.14
C GLU A 78 -3.88 7.55 -14.09
N TYR A 79 -3.66 7.21 -15.36
CA TYR A 79 -4.74 6.94 -16.31
C TYR A 79 -5.22 5.50 -16.11
N ALA A 80 -6.53 5.27 -16.04
CA ALA A 80 -7.11 3.92 -16.00
C ALA A 80 -7.76 3.60 -17.33
N VAL A 81 -7.27 2.57 -18.02
CA VAL A 81 -7.70 2.19 -19.37
C VAL A 81 -8.14 0.73 -19.38
N VAL A 82 -9.15 0.43 -20.16
CA VAL A 82 -9.73 -0.91 -20.31
C VAL A 82 -8.96 -1.72 -21.36
N GLU A 83 -8.63 -2.98 -21.08
CA GLU A 83 -7.83 -3.83 -21.98
C GLU A 83 -8.67 -4.79 -22.83
N GLU A 84 -9.93 -5.00 -22.46
CA GLU A 84 -10.82 -6.01 -23.04
C GLU A 84 -12.20 -5.41 -23.36
N ASP A 85 -12.82 -5.85 -24.45
CA ASP A 85 -14.21 -5.49 -24.75
C ASP A 85 -15.16 -6.09 -23.72
N ASP A 86 -16.32 -5.45 -23.55
CA ASP A 86 -17.33 -5.83 -22.55
C ASP A 86 -16.77 -5.89 -21.11
N THR A 87 -15.81 -5.03 -20.78
CA THR A 87 -15.30 -4.87 -19.42
C THR A 87 -16.37 -4.20 -18.57
N ILE A 88 -16.61 -4.74 -17.37
CA ILE A 88 -17.62 -4.22 -16.44
C ILE A 88 -16.91 -3.79 -15.17
N VAL A 89 -17.05 -2.52 -14.82
CA VAL A 89 -16.50 -1.95 -13.58
C VAL A 89 -17.62 -1.39 -12.72
N ILE A 90 -17.56 -1.67 -11.44
CA ILE A 90 -18.45 -1.10 -10.44
C ILE A 90 -17.68 -0.07 -9.63
N PHE A 91 -18.25 1.12 -9.43
CA PHE A 91 -17.67 2.12 -8.53
C PHE A 91 -18.43 2.18 -7.22
N LEU A 92 -17.70 1.98 -6.13
CA LEU A 92 -18.19 2.20 -4.78
C LEU A 92 -17.80 3.60 -4.34
N SER A 93 -18.74 4.39 -3.83
CA SER A 93 -18.41 5.64 -3.15
C SER A 93 -17.44 5.35 -1.99
N LEU A 94 -16.64 6.34 -1.55
CA LEU A 94 -15.74 6.14 -0.41
C LEU A 94 -16.50 5.67 0.84
N LYS A 95 -17.72 6.21 1.03
CA LYS A 95 -18.62 5.81 2.10
C LYS A 95 -19.09 4.36 1.94
N ASP A 96 -19.57 3.96 0.76
CA ASP A 96 -20.06 2.60 0.54
C ASP A 96 -18.93 1.57 0.64
N PHE A 97 -17.73 1.90 0.15
CA PHE A 97 -16.55 1.05 0.30
C PHE A 97 -16.19 0.86 1.78
N GLN A 98 -16.18 1.94 2.56
CA GLN A 98 -15.93 1.88 4.00
C GLN A 98 -17.03 1.11 4.75
N ASP A 99 -18.30 1.33 4.41
CA ASP A 99 -19.45 0.61 4.97
C ASP A 99 -19.35 -0.89 4.68
N TRP A 100 -18.97 -1.25 3.45
CA TRP A 100 -18.72 -2.64 3.06
C TRP A 100 -17.59 -3.26 3.89
N LEU A 101 -16.43 -2.62 3.97
CA LEU A 101 -15.31 -3.10 4.80
C LEU A 101 -15.71 -3.26 6.27
N LYS A 102 -16.53 -2.34 6.80
CA LYS A 102 -17.03 -2.40 8.18
C LYS A 102 -17.97 -3.57 8.40
N SER A 103 -18.82 -3.86 7.41
CA SER A 103 -19.74 -5.01 7.44
C SER A 103 -19.03 -6.37 7.28
N SER A 104 -17.79 -6.35 6.76
CA SER A 104 -16.99 -7.55 6.56
C SER A 104 -15.51 -7.33 6.92
N PRO A 105 -15.16 -7.33 8.22
CA PRO A 105 -13.78 -7.05 8.64
C PRO A 105 -12.73 -8.04 8.11
N VAL A 106 -13.16 -9.24 7.74
CA VAL A 106 -12.28 -10.23 7.07
C VAL A 106 -11.78 -9.71 5.72
N GLU A 107 -12.57 -8.91 5.01
CA GLU A 107 -12.18 -8.33 3.72
C GLU A 107 -11.06 -7.28 3.87
N ILE A 108 -11.03 -6.53 4.99
CA ILE A 108 -9.87 -5.66 5.29
C ILE A 108 -8.60 -6.48 5.41
N GLY A 109 -8.64 -7.58 6.16
CA GLY A 109 -7.50 -8.48 6.34
C GLY A 109 -7.02 -9.07 5.01
N LYS A 110 -7.96 -9.47 4.14
CA LYS A 110 -7.63 -9.94 2.78
C LYS A 110 -7.00 -8.82 1.95
N LEU A 111 -7.55 -7.62 1.95
CA LEU A 111 -7.01 -6.48 1.20
C LEU A 111 -5.61 -6.09 1.68
N LEU A 112 -5.38 -6.06 3.00
CA LEU A 112 -4.06 -5.87 3.59
C LEU A 112 -3.07 -6.92 3.08
N ASN A 113 -3.46 -8.20 3.11
CA ASN A 113 -2.60 -9.29 2.63
C ASN A 113 -2.31 -9.16 1.13
N LEU A 114 -3.29 -8.79 0.30
CA LEU A 114 -3.08 -8.58 -1.13
C LEU A 114 -2.06 -7.46 -1.41
N LEU A 115 -2.17 -6.33 -0.71
CA LEU A 115 -1.23 -5.21 -0.82
C LEU A 115 0.17 -5.57 -0.28
N ILE A 116 0.26 -6.38 0.77
CA ILE A 116 1.55 -6.89 1.25
C ILE A 116 2.17 -7.82 0.20
N LEU A 117 1.39 -8.75 -0.36
CA LEU A 117 1.86 -9.69 -1.37
C LEU A 117 2.34 -8.98 -2.64
N SER A 118 1.69 -7.89 -3.06
CA SER A 118 2.14 -7.12 -4.23
C SER A 118 3.51 -6.48 -4.00
N LEU A 119 3.82 -6.02 -2.78
CA LEU A 119 5.13 -5.47 -2.43
C LEU A 119 6.23 -6.52 -2.20
N ARG A 120 5.84 -7.77 -1.94
CA ARG A 120 6.77 -8.89 -1.75
C ARG A 120 7.18 -9.58 -3.05
N ASN A 121 6.37 -9.42 -4.10
CA ASN A 121 6.55 -10.09 -5.38
C ASN A 121 7.10 -9.16 -6.47
N LEU A 122 7.73 -8.05 -6.09
CA LEU A 122 8.37 -7.14 -7.03
C LEU A 122 9.66 -7.76 -7.57
N ASP A 123 9.86 -7.61 -8.88
CA ASP A 123 11.10 -8.02 -9.54
C ASP A 123 12.19 -6.99 -9.23
N GLU A 124 13.42 -7.43 -8.94
CA GLU A 124 14.53 -6.50 -8.66
C GLU A 124 14.86 -5.63 -9.88
N SER A 125 14.66 -6.16 -11.09
CA SER A 125 14.96 -5.46 -12.34
C SER A 125 14.16 -4.17 -12.50
N ILE A 126 12.96 -4.09 -11.91
CA ILE A 126 12.11 -2.89 -11.95
C ILE A 126 12.37 -1.94 -10.78
N LEU A 127 13.22 -2.31 -9.81
CA LEU A 127 13.49 -1.47 -8.65
C LEU A 127 14.73 -0.58 -8.87
N LYS A 128 14.67 0.65 -8.37
CA LYS A 128 15.76 1.62 -8.33
C LYS A 128 15.93 2.20 -6.94
N SER A 129 17.14 2.67 -6.67
CA SER A 129 17.40 3.49 -5.48
C SER A 129 16.95 4.92 -5.77
N PRO A 130 16.35 5.62 -4.80
CA PRO A 130 16.07 7.03 -4.97
C PRO A 130 17.39 7.82 -4.80
N GLU A 131 17.52 8.95 -5.49
CA GLU A 131 18.70 9.82 -5.41
C GLU A 131 18.80 10.56 -4.07
N LYS A 132 17.67 10.71 -3.39
CA LYS A 132 17.53 11.38 -2.09
C LYS A 132 16.53 10.62 -1.21
N PRO A 133 16.56 10.82 0.11
CA PRO A 133 15.54 10.30 1.01
C PRO A 133 14.14 10.72 0.55
N LEU A 134 13.17 9.81 0.70
CA LEU A 134 11.82 10.02 0.24
C LEU A 134 11.09 11.03 1.12
N ASP A 135 10.57 12.08 0.50
CA ASP A 135 9.73 13.09 1.16
C ASP A 135 8.29 13.00 0.63
N ILE A 136 7.36 12.70 1.54
CA ILE A 136 5.93 12.50 1.21
C ILE A 136 5.28 13.81 0.81
N SER A 137 5.66 14.93 1.43
CA SER A 137 5.14 16.25 1.10
C SER A 137 5.60 16.68 -0.29
N GLU A 138 6.82 16.36 -0.69
CA GLU A 138 7.31 16.62 -2.04
C GLU A 138 6.60 15.73 -3.07
N LEU A 139 6.40 14.46 -2.76
CA LEU A 139 5.83 13.50 -3.70
C LEU A 139 4.31 13.64 -3.88
N PHE A 140 3.59 13.98 -2.82
CA PHE A 140 2.12 13.93 -2.80
C PHE A 140 1.46 15.22 -2.27
N GLY A 141 2.24 16.20 -1.80
CA GLY A 141 1.76 17.46 -1.24
C GLY A 141 1.58 17.44 0.28
N GLU A 142 1.61 18.63 0.90
CA GLU A 142 1.50 18.79 2.36
C GLU A 142 0.22 18.22 2.97
N GLU A 143 -0.90 18.28 2.25
CA GLU A 143 -2.18 17.75 2.74
C GLU A 143 -2.15 16.23 2.92
N VAL A 144 -1.40 15.52 2.07
CA VAL A 144 -1.20 14.07 2.20
C VAL A 144 -0.30 13.76 3.39
N ASP A 145 0.73 14.56 3.64
CA ASP A 145 1.60 14.41 4.82
C ASP A 145 0.85 14.64 6.14
N LYS A 146 -0.03 15.66 6.18
CA LYS A 146 -0.95 15.88 7.33
C LYS A 146 -1.88 14.70 7.53
N THR A 147 -2.45 14.17 6.44
CA THR A 147 -3.34 13.01 6.48
C THR A 147 -2.60 11.76 6.99
N LEU A 148 -1.38 11.53 6.53
CA LEU A 148 -0.54 10.43 7.01
C LEU A 148 -0.20 10.59 8.50
N THR A 149 0.11 11.80 8.95
CA THR A 149 0.38 12.07 10.37
C THR A 149 -0.83 11.70 11.23
N LYS A 150 -2.05 12.01 10.78
CA LYS A 150 -3.29 11.59 11.44
C LYS A 150 -3.45 10.07 11.45
N ILE A 151 -3.23 9.41 10.31
CA ILE A 151 -3.29 7.94 10.18
C ILE A 151 -2.28 7.27 11.13
N ARG A 152 -1.04 7.78 11.18
CA ARG A 152 0.02 7.25 12.06
C ARG A 152 -0.34 7.39 13.53
N LYS A 153 -0.94 8.52 13.92
CA LYS A 153 -1.45 8.71 15.28
C LYS A 153 -2.52 7.68 15.65
N GLU A 154 -3.43 7.37 14.73
CA GLU A 154 -4.43 6.32 14.93
C GLU A 154 -3.80 4.92 15.01
N ASN A 155 -2.77 4.64 14.21
CA ASN A 155 -2.05 3.36 14.27
C ASN A 155 -1.38 3.11 15.63
N LEU A 156 -1.00 4.16 16.37
CA LEU A 156 -0.40 4.01 17.70
C LEU A 156 -1.38 3.48 18.76
N LYS A 157 -2.69 3.46 18.48
CA LYS A 157 -3.70 2.75 19.31
C LYS A 157 -3.49 1.24 19.32
N ILE A 158 -2.62 0.70 18.46
CA ILE A 158 -2.10 -0.67 18.58
C ILE A 158 -1.57 -0.98 19.99
N THR A 159 -1.12 0.04 20.72
CA THR A 159 -0.62 -0.09 22.08
C THR A 159 -1.69 -0.59 23.07
N GLU A 160 -2.96 -0.32 22.79
CA GLU A 160 -4.11 -0.83 23.54
C GLU A 160 -4.32 -2.34 23.31
N HIS A 161 -3.74 -2.87 22.22
CA HIS A 161 -3.86 -4.25 21.78
C HIS A 161 -2.56 -5.04 21.93
N LEU A 162 -1.57 -4.56 22.71
CA LEU A 162 -0.25 -5.23 22.85
C LEU A 162 -0.34 -6.67 23.37
N ASN A 163 -1.37 -7.02 24.13
CA ASN A 163 -1.59 -8.40 24.55
C ASN A 163 -1.87 -9.35 23.37
N THR A 164 -2.26 -8.80 22.22
CA THR A 164 -2.54 -9.54 20.98
C THR A 164 -1.42 -9.45 19.96
N VAL A 165 -0.44 -8.57 20.18
CA VAL A 165 0.62 -8.25 19.22
C VAL A 165 1.99 -8.50 19.83
N ARG A 166 2.85 -9.23 19.12
CA ARG A 166 4.24 -9.40 19.55
C ARG A 166 4.96 -8.05 19.41
N SER A 167 5.70 -7.64 20.43
CA SER A 167 6.52 -6.43 20.37
C SER A 167 7.94 -6.70 20.84
N ARG A 168 8.89 -5.91 20.35
CA ARG A 168 10.28 -5.92 20.82
C ARG A 168 10.89 -4.52 20.77
N THR A 169 11.95 -4.34 21.53
CA THR A 169 12.80 -3.15 21.47
C THR A 169 14.03 -3.47 20.64
N VAL A 170 14.36 -2.56 19.71
CA VAL A 170 15.54 -2.58 18.86
C VAL A 170 16.47 -1.49 19.37
N LEU A 171 17.70 -1.84 19.71
CA LEU A 171 18.69 -0.93 20.27
C LEU A 171 19.32 -0.03 19.21
N ASN A 172 20.00 1.03 19.65
CA ASN A 172 20.63 1.98 18.75
C ASN A 172 21.58 1.31 17.76
N LYS A 173 21.42 1.60 16.47
CA LYS A 173 22.15 1.01 15.34
C LYS A 173 21.95 -0.50 15.14
N GLU A 174 21.12 -1.15 15.95
CA GLU A 174 20.72 -2.53 15.74
C GLU A 174 19.81 -2.61 14.50
N ASN A 175 20.03 -3.63 13.68
CA ASN A 175 19.15 -3.91 12.55
C ASN A 175 17.84 -4.49 13.07
N VAL A 176 16.72 -3.97 12.56
CA VAL A 176 15.42 -4.60 12.79
C VAL A 176 15.39 -5.96 12.10
N PHE A 177 15.76 -5.99 10.83
CA PHE A 177 15.95 -7.20 10.04
C PHE A 177 17.16 -7.01 9.14
N LEU A 178 17.85 -8.10 8.85
CA LEU A 178 18.88 -8.13 7.83
C LEU A 178 18.24 -8.48 6.48
N PRO A 179 18.82 -8.02 5.34
CA PRO A 179 18.34 -8.38 4.02
C PRO A 179 18.12 -9.88 3.88
N ASP A 180 19.06 -10.71 4.31
CA ASP A 180 19.05 -12.17 4.07
C ASP A 180 18.43 -13.01 5.21
N ASP A 181 17.70 -12.40 6.14
CA ASP A 181 17.05 -13.15 7.22
C ASP A 181 15.69 -13.74 6.79
N GLU A 182 15.67 -15.03 6.47
CA GLU A 182 14.45 -15.76 6.12
C GLU A 182 13.44 -15.87 7.29
N LYS A 183 13.88 -15.75 8.55
CA LYS A 183 12.98 -15.94 9.71
C LYS A 183 12.01 -14.79 9.87
N ASP A 184 12.40 -13.60 9.45
CA ASP A 184 11.56 -12.42 9.46
C ASP A 184 10.78 -12.26 8.15
N SER A 185 10.74 -13.31 7.32
CA SER A 185 10.30 -13.20 5.93
C SER A 185 8.82 -12.85 5.73
N HIS A 186 8.02 -12.99 6.78
CA HIS A 186 6.58 -12.83 6.71
C HIS A 186 6.04 -11.68 7.56
N PHE A 187 6.91 -10.97 8.28
CA PHE A 187 6.48 -9.92 9.19
C PHE A 187 6.34 -8.57 8.49
N VAL A 188 5.31 -7.84 8.91
CA VAL A 188 5.21 -6.39 8.74
C VAL A 188 5.45 -5.78 10.11
N TYR A 189 6.15 -4.66 10.16
CA TYR A 189 6.45 -3.97 11.40
C TYR A 189 5.68 -2.68 11.49
N LEU A 190 5.24 -2.35 12.70
CA LEU A 190 4.68 -1.05 13.04
C LEU A 190 5.60 -0.40 14.08
N LEU A 191 6.14 0.77 13.76
CA LEU A 191 6.96 1.55 14.68
C LEU A 191 6.06 2.17 15.76
N ILE A 192 6.28 1.82 17.03
CA ILE A 192 5.49 2.31 18.17
C ILE A 192 6.16 3.54 18.79
N GLU A 193 7.47 3.46 19.05
CA GLU A 193 8.26 4.51 19.71
C GLU A 193 9.67 4.56 19.09
N GLY A 194 10.32 5.71 19.17
CA GLY A 194 11.65 5.95 18.62
C GLY A 194 11.63 6.23 17.11
N GLU A 195 12.79 6.11 16.49
CA GLU A 195 13.01 6.42 15.07
C GLU A 195 13.73 5.26 14.38
N ILE A 196 13.36 4.99 13.14
CA ILE A 196 13.98 3.97 12.30
C ILE A 196 14.32 4.59 10.96
N GLU A 197 15.53 4.32 10.46
CA GLU A 197 15.89 4.64 9.08
C GLU A 197 15.97 3.36 8.24
N GLN A 198 15.43 3.44 7.03
CA GLN A 198 15.56 2.42 6.01
C GLN A 198 16.59 2.84 4.98
N TYR A 199 17.51 1.93 4.67
CA TYR A 199 18.64 2.18 3.76
C TYR A 199 18.69 1.13 2.67
N ARG A 200 19.24 1.51 1.52
CA ARG A 200 19.72 0.56 0.52
C ARG A 200 21.24 0.41 0.67
N ILE A 201 21.68 -0.84 0.60
CA ILE A 201 23.10 -1.19 0.55
C ILE A 201 23.39 -1.58 -0.91
N ASP A 202 24.35 -0.92 -1.54
CA ASP A 202 24.79 -1.27 -2.90
C ASP A 202 25.90 -2.35 -2.89
N ASP A 203 26.33 -2.77 -4.08
CA ASP A 203 27.38 -3.78 -4.23
C ASP A 203 28.73 -3.34 -3.61
N ASN A 204 28.95 -2.03 -3.48
CA ASN A 204 30.14 -1.44 -2.86
C ASN A 204 29.99 -1.25 -1.34
N GLN A 205 28.92 -1.78 -0.73
CA GLN A 205 28.59 -1.62 0.69
C GLN A 205 28.28 -0.17 1.11
N PHE A 206 28.01 0.73 0.15
CA PHE A 206 27.58 2.08 0.46
C PHE A 206 26.12 2.07 0.92
N MET A 207 25.84 2.73 2.04
CA MET A 207 24.50 2.84 2.61
C MET A 207 23.88 4.17 2.22
N THR A 208 22.81 4.13 1.43
CA THR A 208 22.01 5.32 1.09
C THR A 208 20.71 5.29 1.88
N GLU A 209 20.43 6.37 2.60
CA GLU A 209 19.14 6.54 3.28
C GLU A 209 18.01 6.66 2.25
N VAL A 210 16.95 5.90 2.46
CA VAL A 210 15.77 5.86 1.59
C VAL A 210 14.57 6.42 2.32
N ILE A 211 14.29 5.96 3.55
CA ILE A 211 13.07 6.36 4.27
C ILE A 211 13.39 6.56 5.75
N HIS A 212 13.05 7.75 6.27
CA HIS A 212 13.02 8.00 7.71
C HIS A 212 11.62 7.74 8.28
N LEU A 213 11.51 6.75 9.18
CA LEU A 213 10.27 6.27 9.76
C LEU A 213 10.04 6.87 11.15
N ARG A 214 8.83 7.39 11.35
CA ARG A 214 8.33 7.95 12.62
C ARG A 214 7.29 7.03 13.26
N PRO A 215 7.00 7.19 14.56
CA PRO A 215 5.93 6.44 15.24
C PRO A 215 4.62 6.39 14.44
N GLY A 216 4.03 5.21 14.38
CA GLY A 216 2.83 4.87 13.60
C GLY A 216 3.11 4.43 12.15
N ALA A 217 4.37 4.46 11.69
CA ALA A 217 4.75 4.02 10.34
C ALA A 217 4.82 2.49 10.22
N LEU A 218 4.37 1.98 9.06
CA LEU A 218 4.49 0.57 8.69
C LEU A 218 5.73 0.36 7.82
N PHE A 219 6.40 -0.78 7.98
CA PHE A 219 7.58 -1.14 7.17
C PHE A 219 7.82 -2.65 7.14
N GLY A 220 8.82 -3.10 6.36
CA GLY A 220 9.21 -4.52 6.25
C GLY A 220 8.44 -5.35 5.22
N PHE A 221 7.58 -4.74 4.40
CA PHE A 221 6.86 -5.44 3.32
C PHE A 221 7.62 -5.51 1.99
N LEU A 222 8.60 -4.64 1.74
CA LEU A 222 9.27 -4.55 0.44
C LEU A 222 10.37 -5.62 0.30
N ARG A 223 10.16 -6.58 -0.61
CA ARG A 223 11.06 -7.71 -0.83
C ARG A 223 11.31 -7.95 -2.30
N ILE A 224 12.46 -8.58 -2.56
CA ILE A 224 12.84 -9.03 -3.89
C ILE A 224 12.33 -10.46 -4.09
N LYS A 225 11.59 -10.67 -5.19
CA LYS A 225 11.10 -11.97 -5.61
C LYS A 225 12.25 -12.98 -5.74
N ASN A 226 12.01 -14.23 -5.33
CA ASN A 226 12.95 -15.38 -5.39
C ASN A 226 14.20 -15.30 -4.49
N MET A 227 14.40 -14.24 -3.72
CA MET A 227 15.61 -14.10 -2.89
C MET A 227 15.32 -14.14 -1.38
N SER A 228 14.05 -14.27 -0.98
CA SER A 228 13.57 -14.17 0.41
C SER A 228 14.01 -12.89 1.15
N ARG A 229 14.68 -11.97 0.46
CA ARG A 229 15.42 -10.86 1.04
C ARG A 229 14.65 -9.55 1.01
N HIS A 230 14.88 -8.72 2.03
CA HIS A 230 14.38 -7.35 2.02
C HIS A 230 15.18 -6.49 1.04
N PHE A 231 14.47 -5.62 0.31
CA PHE A 231 15.12 -4.66 -0.60
C PHE A 231 15.83 -3.53 0.15
N LEU A 232 15.29 -3.16 1.32
CA LEU A 232 15.84 -2.15 2.21
C LEU A 232 16.27 -2.83 3.51
N THR A 233 17.31 -2.33 4.15
CA THR A 233 17.63 -2.65 5.55
C THR A 233 16.98 -1.62 6.47
N ALA A 234 16.63 -1.96 7.70
CA ALA A 234 16.08 -1.01 8.68
C ALA A 234 16.89 -1.03 9.98
N LYS A 235 17.23 0.14 10.53
CA LYS A 235 17.96 0.27 11.81
C LYS A 235 17.30 1.31 12.72
N ALA A 236 17.33 1.06 14.02
CA ALA A 236 16.96 2.08 14.99
C ALA A 236 18.05 3.16 15.06
N ILE A 237 17.61 4.41 15.12
CA ILE A 237 18.48 5.58 15.23
C ILE A 237 18.10 6.41 16.45
N ASN A 238 18.97 7.32 16.86
CA ASN A 238 18.71 8.27 17.95
C ASN A 238 18.28 7.62 19.29
N GLY A 239 18.74 6.39 19.57
CA GLY A 239 18.38 5.64 20.77
C GLY A 239 17.80 4.27 20.44
N SER A 240 16.78 3.83 21.17
CA SER A 240 16.08 2.58 20.89
C SER A 240 14.74 2.83 20.20
N ALA A 241 14.30 1.90 19.37
CA ALA A 241 12.97 1.88 18.79
C ALA A 241 12.14 0.72 19.35
N LYS A 242 10.86 0.95 19.62
CA LYS A 242 9.90 -0.10 19.99
C LYS A 242 9.03 -0.41 18.78
N ILE A 243 8.93 -1.69 18.43
CA ILE A 243 8.18 -2.13 17.25
C ILE A 243 7.15 -3.21 17.61
N ALA A 244 6.03 -3.18 16.91
CA ALA A 244 5.06 -4.27 16.85
C ALA A 244 5.34 -5.12 15.61
N ILE A 245 5.23 -6.44 15.77
CA ILE A 245 5.35 -7.42 14.69
C ILE A 245 3.93 -7.84 14.31
N LEU A 246 3.55 -7.55 13.07
CA LEU A 246 2.24 -7.80 12.48
C LEU A 246 2.39 -8.85 11.38
N ASP A 247 2.01 -10.09 11.67
CA ASP A 247 1.79 -11.11 10.65
C ASP A 247 0.35 -11.05 10.09
N SER A 248 0.07 -11.83 9.05
CA SER A 248 -1.25 -11.89 8.42
C SER A 248 -2.37 -12.27 9.41
N ASP A 249 -2.08 -13.14 10.39
CA ASP A 249 -3.07 -13.58 11.38
C ASP A 249 -3.36 -12.48 12.40
N ILE A 250 -2.36 -11.72 12.82
CA ILE A 250 -2.52 -10.53 13.67
C ILE A 250 -3.34 -9.49 12.93
N LEU A 251 -3.04 -9.20 11.65
CA LEU A 251 -3.80 -8.22 10.86
C LEU A 251 -5.29 -8.61 10.71
N ILE A 252 -5.58 -9.89 10.43
CA ILE A 252 -6.96 -10.40 10.36
C ILE A 252 -7.65 -10.36 11.73
N ARG A 253 -6.94 -10.64 12.82
CA ARG A 253 -7.52 -10.54 14.17
C ARG A 253 -7.80 -9.09 14.54
N LEU A 254 -6.87 -8.18 14.29
CA LEU A 254 -7.04 -6.76 14.54
C LEU A 254 -8.23 -6.20 13.78
N SER A 255 -8.45 -6.61 12.53
CA SER A 255 -9.63 -6.14 11.77
C SER A 255 -10.95 -6.54 12.43
N ARG A 256 -11.01 -7.70 13.09
CA ARG A 256 -12.20 -8.15 13.83
C ARG A 256 -12.38 -7.44 15.18
N VAL A 257 -11.29 -7.08 15.85
CA VAL A 257 -11.33 -6.46 17.19
C VAL A 257 -11.53 -4.96 17.12
N ASP A 258 -10.81 -4.29 16.21
CA ASP A 258 -10.81 -2.84 16.06
C ASP A 258 -10.76 -2.45 14.59
N PHE A 259 -11.95 -2.24 14.02
CA PHE A 259 -12.11 -1.82 12.63
C PHE A 259 -11.37 -0.51 12.33
N THR A 260 -11.43 0.47 13.24
CA THR A 260 -10.85 1.80 13.02
C THR A 260 -9.33 1.69 12.91
N LEU A 261 -8.70 0.94 13.82
CA LEU A 261 -7.27 0.68 13.78
C LEU A 261 -6.87 -0.07 12.50
N ALA A 262 -7.56 -1.16 12.17
CA ALA A 262 -7.25 -1.93 10.96
C ALA A 262 -7.45 -1.13 9.67
N TYR A 263 -8.46 -0.26 9.61
CA TYR A 263 -8.68 0.64 8.49
C TYR A 263 -7.55 1.67 8.36
N ASN A 264 -7.06 2.25 9.46
CA ASN A 264 -5.92 3.17 9.41
C ASN A 264 -4.61 2.45 9.00
N ILE A 265 -4.41 1.20 9.44
CA ILE A 265 -3.29 0.37 8.97
C ILE A 265 -3.40 0.15 7.45
N LEU A 266 -4.60 -0.12 6.93
CA LEU A 266 -4.85 -0.24 5.49
C LEU A 266 -4.51 1.05 4.74
N LEU A 267 -4.96 2.22 5.21
CA LEU A 267 -4.65 3.50 4.57
C LEU A 267 -3.14 3.78 4.56
N ASN A 268 -2.43 3.49 5.64
CA ASN A 268 -0.97 3.63 5.71
C ASN A 268 -0.26 2.71 4.72
N LEU A 269 -0.73 1.45 4.59
CA LEU A 269 -0.19 0.51 3.62
C LEU A 269 -0.45 0.96 2.17
N ILE A 270 -1.66 1.44 1.85
CA ILE A 270 -1.97 2.02 0.54
C ILE A 270 -1.01 3.15 0.21
N LEU A 271 -0.80 4.10 1.13
CA LEU A 271 0.13 5.20 0.89
C LEU A 271 1.56 4.69 0.68
N THR A 272 1.96 3.65 1.40
CA THR A 272 3.31 3.12 1.25
C THR A 272 3.51 2.38 -0.07
N VAL A 273 2.48 1.68 -0.56
CA VAL A 273 2.49 1.10 -1.91
C VAL A 273 2.70 2.22 -2.94
N LEU A 274 1.96 3.32 -2.83
CA LEU A 274 2.09 4.48 -3.73
C LEU A 274 3.48 5.11 -3.66
N LEU A 275 4.04 5.24 -2.45
CA LEU A 275 5.39 5.75 -2.25
C LEU A 275 6.42 4.89 -2.98
N ILE A 276 6.34 3.56 -2.83
CA ILE A 276 7.23 2.62 -3.51
C ILE A 276 7.06 2.72 -5.02
N GLN A 277 5.82 2.72 -5.52
CA GLN A 277 5.54 2.81 -6.95
C GLN A 277 6.09 4.10 -7.57
N LYS A 278 5.92 5.24 -6.89
CA LYS A 278 6.34 6.54 -7.42
C LYS A 278 7.85 6.75 -7.35
N SER A 279 8.51 6.20 -6.33
CA SER A 279 9.89 6.56 -6.00
C SER A 279 10.91 5.45 -6.28
N LEU A 280 10.52 4.19 -6.06
CA LEU A 280 11.43 3.05 -6.07
C LEU A 280 11.23 2.13 -7.28
N ILE A 281 10.13 2.27 -8.02
CA ILE A 281 9.96 1.56 -9.29
C ILE A 281 10.55 2.41 -10.42
N LYS A 282 11.29 1.77 -11.33
CA LYS A 282 11.77 2.37 -12.56
C LYS A 282 10.56 2.73 -13.42
N ASN A 283 10.25 4.01 -13.48
CA ASN A 283 9.45 4.53 -14.58
C ASN A 283 10.39 4.51 -15.79
N GLU A 284 10.15 3.63 -16.75
CA GLU A 284 10.84 3.71 -18.04
C GLU A 284 10.48 5.05 -18.68
N SER A 285 11.37 6.01 -18.49
CA SER A 285 11.26 7.40 -18.92
C SER A 285 12.68 7.94 -19.05
N THR A 286 13.44 7.32 -19.95
CA THR A 286 14.66 7.87 -20.58
C THR A 286 14.86 7.17 -21.89
#